data_AF-A0A7W0YUU8-F1
#
_entry.id   AF-A0A7W0YUU8-F1
#
_cell.length_a   1.000
_cell.length_b   1.000
_cell.length_c   1.000
_cell.angle_alpha   90.00
_cell.angle_beta   90.00
_cell.angle_gamma   90.00
#
_symmetry.space_group_name_H-M   'P 1'
#
loop_
_entity.id
_entity.type
_entity.pdbx_description
1 polymer ?
#
loop_
_entity_poly.entity_id
_entity_poly.type
_entity_poly.pdbx_seq_one_letter_code
_entity_poly.pdbx_strand_id
1 'polypeptide(L)'
;MAANRFTRGSLRRLAEVEPEHGRVLSVFFNLDPSEFATPAARSTEVNSVVTAAAHEVDAAEGLEADERQALRSDVERVREVLKSSDVASGGTHGLAVFACGPADLLEVVRLPHPIESRALVDRHPCVEPLVRSGSGERWCVLLVNRRTARIFVGEADGLEEVDQIEDDTHRQHDQGGWSQANYARSVEQEKLNHLAHALATLFTRFKRHPFEQLVVGAPDELVAEVEERLHPYLRARLAGRIGIGIENSSAGAVQAAAAEVVDRHEAAVERHALDRMAQGIGRGDRGVSGPEAVMEALEQARVEILLLAEDFDAPELDEALEKAIKQSAEVLVVRHHEDLVMHSGIGAVLRF
;
A
#
# COMPACT_ATOMS: atom_id res chain seq x y z
N MET A 1 16.90 -5.08 -14.79
CA MET A 1 16.61 -4.35 -13.54
C MET A 1 15.62 -5.16 -12.74
N ALA A 2 15.66 -5.11 -11.41
CA ALA A 2 14.65 -5.78 -10.58
C ALA A 2 13.36 -4.97 -10.62
N ALA A 3 12.22 -5.63 -10.80
CA ALA A 3 10.92 -4.99 -10.68
C ALA A 3 10.70 -4.54 -9.22
N ASN A 4 10.24 -3.31 -9.02
CA ASN A 4 10.01 -2.75 -7.70
C ASN A 4 8.59 -3.05 -7.24
N ARG A 5 8.43 -3.36 -5.95
CA ARG A 5 7.10 -3.30 -5.32
C ARG A 5 6.67 -1.84 -5.23
N PHE A 6 5.38 -1.62 -5.40
CA PHE A 6 4.78 -0.30 -5.27
C PHE A 6 4.98 0.26 -3.85
N THR A 7 5.43 1.51 -3.74
CA THR A 7 5.60 2.23 -2.46
C THR A 7 5.34 3.73 -2.67
N ARG A 8 4.97 4.46 -1.61
CA ARG A 8 4.86 5.94 -1.64
C ARG A 8 6.14 6.61 -2.19
N GLY A 9 7.32 6.08 -1.88
CA GLY A 9 8.58 6.59 -2.40
C GLY A 9 8.78 6.34 -3.90
N SER A 10 8.32 5.20 -4.42
CA SER A 10 8.34 4.91 -5.87
C SER A 10 7.34 5.79 -6.62
N LEU A 11 6.13 5.96 -6.10
CA LEU A 11 5.12 6.86 -6.65
C LEU A 11 5.66 8.29 -6.78
N ARG A 12 6.30 8.80 -5.72
CA ARG A 12 6.90 10.13 -5.73
C ARG A 12 7.99 10.29 -6.79
N ARG A 13 8.91 9.32 -6.89
CA ARG A 13 9.96 9.37 -7.92
C ARG A 13 9.37 9.40 -9.33
N LEU A 14 8.34 8.61 -9.60
CA LEU A 14 7.65 8.59 -10.89
C LEU A 14 6.99 9.95 -11.19
N ALA A 15 6.25 10.51 -10.23
CA ALA A 15 5.59 11.81 -10.40
C ALA A 15 6.58 12.99 -10.53
N GLU A 16 7.81 12.85 -10.03
CA GLU A 16 8.88 13.85 -10.20
C GLU A 16 9.55 13.80 -11.59
N VAL A 17 9.25 12.78 -12.42
CA VAL A 17 9.80 12.71 -13.79
C VAL A 17 9.09 13.72 -14.69
N GLU A 18 9.83 14.75 -15.09
CA GLU A 18 9.46 15.73 -16.11
C GLU A 18 10.50 15.67 -17.25
N PRO A 19 10.23 14.90 -18.32
CA PRO A 19 11.11 14.90 -19.48
C PRO A 19 11.13 16.29 -20.12
N GLU A 20 12.29 16.93 -20.18
CA GLU A 20 12.47 18.19 -20.92
C GLU A 20 12.13 18.02 -22.41
N HIS A 21 12.33 16.81 -22.93
CA HIS A 21 12.09 16.42 -24.31
C HIS A 21 11.41 15.04 -24.35
N GLY A 22 10.48 14.85 -25.28
CA GLY A 22 9.80 13.57 -25.48
C GLY A 22 8.48 13.41 -24.72
N ARG A 23 8.01 12.18 -24.71
CA ARG A 23 6.78 11.74 -24.03
C ARG A 23 7.08 10.47 -23.24
N VAL A 24 6.35 10.27 -22.16
CA VAL A 24 6.36 9.06 -21.37
C VAL A 24 5.32 8.09 -21.91
N LEU A 25 5.76 6.86 -22.15
CA LEU A 25 4.88 5.72 -22.39
C LEU A 25 4.57 5.05 -21.03
N SER A 26 3.28 5.03 -20.67
CA SER A 26 2.78 4.31 -19.49
C SER A 26 1.98 3.09 -19.96
N VAL A 27 2.37 1.89 -19.56
CA VAL A 27 1.73 0.63 -19.99
C VAL A 27 1.33 -0.19 -18.77
N PHE A 28 0.06 -0.56 -18.71
CA PHE A 28 -0.56 -1.30 -17.62
C PHE A 28 -1.01 -2.66 -18.11
N PHE A 29 -0.84 -3.68 -17.28
CA PHE A 29 -1.18 -5.06 -17.60
C PHE A 29 -2.00 -5.67 -16.46
N ASN A 30 -3.16 -6.21 -16.80
CA ASN A 30 -3.85 -7.18 -15.96
C ASN A 30 -3.17 -8.54 -16.11
N LEU A 31 -2.74 -9.13 -15.00
CA LEU A 31 -2.09 -10.45 -14.95
C LEU A 31 -2.82 -11.40 -14.00
N ASP A 32 -4.07 -11.11 -13.63
CA ASP A 32 -4.82 -11.87 -12.64
C ASP A 32 -4.93 -13.35 -13.03
N PRO A 33 -4.55 -14.30 -12.16
CA PRO A 33 -4.67 -15.72 -12.44
C PRO A 33 -6.11 -16.22 -12.65
N SER A 34 -7.12 -15.51 -12.15
CA SER A 34 -8.53 -15.85 -12.38
C SER A 34 -8.97 -15.58 -13.82
N GLU A 35 -8.37 -14.59 -14.48
CA GLU A 35 -8.60 -14.29 -15.90
C GLU A 35 -7.58 -15.02 -16.80
N PHE A 36 -6.30 -15.02 -16.38
CA PHE A 36 -5.18 -15.58 -17.11
C PHE A 36 -4.51 -16.72 -16.34
N ALA A 37 -5.20 -17.86 -16.22
CA ALA A 37 -4.77 -18.99 -15.41
C ALA A 37 -3.41 -19.61 -15.79
N THR A 38 -2.99 -19.51 -17.05
CA THR A 38 -1.75 -20.15 -17.53
C THR A 38 -0.66 -19.13 -17.86
N PRO A 39 0.63 -19.49 -17.72
CA PRO A 39 1.74 -18.64 -18.18
C PRO A 39 1.61 -18.25 -19.67
N ALA A 40 1.12 -19.14 -20.52
CA ALA A 40 0.92 -18.86 -21.94
C ALA A 40 -0.18 -17.83 -22.20
N ALA A 41 -1.27 -17.85 -21.41
CA ALA A 41 -2.32 -16.85 -21.47
C ALA A 41 -1.80 -15.47 -21.05
N ARG A 42 -1.05 -15.40 -19.94
CA ARG A 42 -0.41 -14.15 -19.49
C ARG A 42 0.59 -13.60 -20.51
N SER A 43 1.42 -14.46 -21.10
CA SER A 43 2.34 -14.04 -22.17
C SER A 43 1.60 -13.53 -23.41
N THR A 44 0.45 -14.11 -23.76
CA THR A 44 -0.39 -13.61 -24.84
C THR A 44 -0.94 -12.23 -24.52
N GLU A 45 -1.46 -12.03 -23.31
CA GLU A 45 -1.97 -10.74 -22.85
C GLU A 45 -0.89 -9.65 -22.87
N VAL A 46 0.29 -9.94 -22.32
CA VAL A 46 1.43 -9.03 -22.38
C VAL A 46 1.77 -8.63 -23.81
N ASN A 47 1.80 -9.58 -24.75
CA ASN A 47 2.07 -9.27 -26.16
C ASN A 47 0.94 -8.44 -26.81
N SER A 48 -0.31 -8.70 -26.43
CA SER A 48 -1.49 -7.94 -26.88
C SER A 48 -1.38 -6.47 -26.45
N VAL A 49 -1.13 -6.22 -25.17
CA VAL A 49 -1.01 -4.86 -24.61
C VAL A 49 0.22 -4.13 -25.18
N VAL A 50 1.37 -4.80 -25.35
CA VAL A 50 2.53 -4.19 -26.02
C VAL A 50 2.22 -3.82 -27.47
N THR A 51 1.38 -4.60 -28.15
CA THR A 51 0.92 -4.28 -29.51
C THR A 51 -0.04 -3.09 -29.49
N ALA A 52 -0.95 -3.02 -28.52
CA ALA A 52 -1.81 -1.86 -28.30
C ALA A 52 -1.00 -0.59 -28.00
N ALA A 53 0.07 -0.68 -27.19
CA ALA A 53 1.00 0.42 -26.95
C ALA A 53 1.67 0.92 -28.23
N ALA A 54 2.07 0.02 -29.14
CA ALA A 54 2.61 0.42 -30.44
C ALA A 54 1.58 1.18 -31.28
N HIS A 55 0.32 0.71 -31.28
CA HIS A 55 -0.77 1.39 -31.96
C HIS A 55 -1.07 2.76 -31.37
N GLU A 56 -1.04 2.89 -30.04
CA GLU A 56 -1.24 4.17 -29.34
C GLU A 56 -0.16 5.19 -29.74
N VAL A 57 1.10 4.77 -29.77
CA VAL A 57 2.22 5.63 -30.23
C VAL A 57 2.05 6.07 -31.68
N ASP A 58 1.54 5.20 -32.55
CA ASP A 58 1.31 5.54 -33.95
C ASP A 58 0.08 6.47 -34.13
N ALA A 59 -0.94 6.31 -33.30
CA ALA A 59 -2.17 7.12 -33.31
C ALA A 59 -2.00 8.50 -32.63
N ALA A 60 -1.03 8.64 -31.73
CA ALA A 60 -0.79 9.86 -30.98
C ALA A 60 -0.53 11.08 -31.90
N GLU A 61 -1.38 12.09 -31.73
CA GLU A 61 -1.31 13.36 -32.44
C GLU A 61 -0.32 14.33 -31.76
N GLY A 62 0.16 15.34 -32.49
CA GLY A 62 1.02 16.38 -31.93
C GLY A 62 2.45 15.95 -31.58
N LEU A 63 2.88 14.75 -32.00
CA LEU A 63 4.26 14.27 -31.84
C LEU A 63 5.16 14.64 -33.02
N GLU A 64 6.33 15.16 -32.70
CA GLU A 64 7.42 15.30 -33.68
C GLU A 64 7.95 13.94 -34.16
N ALA A 65 8.69 13.94 -35.28
CA ALA A 65 9.24 12.70 -35.85
C ALA A 65 10.20 11.99 -34.88
N ASP A 66 11.04 12.76 -34.19
CA ASP A 66 12.01 12.25 -33.22
C ASP A 66 11.32 11.73 -31.95
N GLU A 67 10.28 12.42 -31.45
CA GLU A 67 9.47 11.94 -30.33
C GLU A 67 8.79 10.61 -30.64
N ARG A 68 8.19 10.48 -31.84
CA ARG A 68 7.56 9.24 -32.28
C ARG A 68 8.56 8.10 -32.43
N GLN A 69 9.76 8.39 -32.94
CA GLN A 69 10.82 7.40 -33.05
C GLN A 69 11.32 6.96 -31.67
N ALA A 70 11.46 7.88 -30.72
CA ALA A 70 11.85 7.57 -29.34
C ALA A 70 10.80 6.67 -28.66
N LEU A 71 9.50 7.00 -28.79
CA LEU A 71 8.41 6.18 -28.24
C LEU A 71 8.36 4.78 -28.84
N ARG A 72 8.60 4.63 -30.16
CA ARG A 72 8.72 3.29 -30.79
C ARG A 72 9.88 2.50 -30.20
N SER A 73 11.00 3.15 -29.90
CA SER A 73 12.12 2.52 -29.18
C SER A 73 11.74 2.18 -27.74
N ASP A 74 10.94 3.00 -27.06
CA ASP A 74 10.44 2.73 -25.72
C ASP A 74 9.49 1.53 -25.68
N VAL A 75 8.62 1.35 -26.67
CA VAL A 75 7.80 0.13 -26.81
C VAL A 75 8.67 -1.12 -26.89
N GLU A 76 9.79 -1.09 -27.62
CA GLU A 76 10.70 -2.23 -27.68
C GLU A 76 11.47 -2.44 -26.36
N ARG A 77 11.84 -1.37 -25.66
CA ARG A 77 12.41 -1.46 -24.30
C ARG A 77 11.44 -2.13 -23.32
N VAL A 78 10.15 -1.77 -23.39
CA VAL A 78 9.07 -2.41 -22.61
C VAL A 78 8.97 -3.89 -22.99
N ARG A 79 8.96 -4.23 -24.29
CA ARG A 79 8.93 -5.62 -24.74
C ARG A 79 10.10 -6.44 -24.18
N GLU A 80 11.30 -5.88 -24.19
CA GLU A 80 12.51 -6.56 -23.73
C GLU A 80 12.56 -6.73 -22.20
N VAL A 81 12.14 -5.72 -21.44
CA VAL A 81 12.09 -5.83 -19.97
C VAL A 81 11.08 -6.89 -19.54
N LEU A 82 9.97 -7.05 -20.26
CA LEU A 82 8.95 -8.05 -19.96
C LEU A 82 9.36 -9.48 -20.34
N LYS A 83 10.19 -9.66 -21.37
CA LYS A 83 10.77 -10.98 -21.70
C LYS A 83 11.81 -11.43 -20.68
N SER A 84 12.62 -10.50 -20.17
CA SER A 84 13.72 -10.77 -19.25
C SER A 84 13.30 -10.84 -17.78
N SER A 85 12.14 -10.28 -17.46
CA SER A 85 11.58 -10.29 -16.11
C SER A 85 10.68 -11.51 -15.91
N ASP A 86 10.74 -12.13 -14.74
CA ASP A 86 9.72 -13.10 -14.33
C ASP A 86 8.47 -12.35 -13.84
N VAL A 87 7.76 -11.75 -14.79
CA VAL A 87 6.73 -10.73 -14.55
C VAL A 87 5.54 -11.28 -13.75
N ALA A 88 5.24 -12.57 -13.92
CA ALA A 88 4.09 -13.24 -13.32
C ALA A 88 4.43 -14.02 -12.03
N SER A 89 5.65 -13.89 -11.50
CA SER A 89 6.06 -14.58 -10.28
C SER A 89 5.70 -13.83 -9.01
N GLY A 90 5.43 -14.60 -7.95
CA GLY A 90 5.36 -14.10 -6.58
C GLY A 90 4.14 -13.23 -6.27
N GLY A 91 2.94 -13.65 -6.69
CA GLY A 91 1.69 -12.96 -6.34
C GLY A 91 1.50 -11.62 -7.04
N THR A 92 2.03 -11.46 -8.26
CA THR A 92 1.80 -10.26 -9.08
C THR A 92 0.53 -10.46 -9.90
N HIS A 93 -0.50 -9.66 -9.64
CA HIS A 93 -1.77 -9.65 -10.36
C HIS A 93 -1.89 -8.46 -11.33
N GLY A 94 -1.07 -7.43 -11.14
CA GLY A 94 -1.00 -6.27 -12.02
C GLY A 94 0.43 -5.78 -12.22
N LEU A 95 0.68 -5.13 -13.35
CA LEU A 95 1.99 -4.56 -13.67
C LEU A 95 1.85 -3.20 -14.34
N ALA A 96 2.65 -2.23 -13.90
CA ALA A 96 2.82 -0.96 -14.60
C ALA A 96 4.26 -0.82 -15.09
N VAL A 97 4.44 -0.37 -16.33
CA VAL A 97 5.75 -0.08 -16.93
C VAL A 97 5.75 1.34 -17.46
N PHE A 98 6.74 2.12 -17.05
CA PHE A 98 6.94 3.49 -17.50
C PHE A 98 8.24 3.57 -18.28
N ALA A 99 8.20 4.13 -19.48
CA ALA A 99 9.36 4.26 -20.34
C ALA A 99 9.42 5.65 -20.99
N CYS A 100 10.60 6.27 -20.92
CA CYS A 100 10.94 7.47 -21.67
C CYS A 100 12.44 7.49 -21.92
N GLY A 101 12.86 7.16 -23.15
CA GLY A 101 14.27 7.12 -23.53
C GLY A 101 15.02 8.43 -23.26
N PRO A 102 14.49 9.60 -23.69
CA PRO A 102 15.12 10.90 -23.43
C PRO A 102 15.34 11.23 -21.95
N ALA A 103 14.50 10.70 -21.06
CA ALA A 103 14.60 10.90 -19.61
C ALA A 103 15.34 9.75 -18.88
N ASP A 104 15.92 8.80 -19.62
CA ASP A 104 16.48 7.53 -19.10
C ASP A 104 15.52 6.76 -18.16
N LEU A 105 14.21 6.90 -18.40
CA LEU A 105 13.18 6.22 -17.62
C LEU A 105 12.90 4.84 -18.21
N LEU A 106 13.00 3.81 -17.36
CA LEU A 106 12.43 2.48 -17.57
C LEU A 106 12.17 1.85 -16.20
N GLU A 107 10.96 2.06 -15.67
CA GLU A 107 10.57 1.56 -14.35
C GLU A 107 9.45 0.52 -14.48
N VAL A 108 9.56 -0.58 -13.71
CA VAL A 108 8.59 -1.67 -13.67
C VAL A 108 8.07 -1.78 -12.23
N VAL A 109 6.77 -1.60 -12.06
CA VAL A 109 6.06 -1.65 -10.78
C VAL A 109 5.13 -2.85 -10.75
N ARG A 110 5.28 -3.70 -9.74
CA ARG A 110 4.40 -4.86 -9.50
C ARG A 110 3.31 -4.51 -8.50
N LEU A 111 2.10 -4.96 -8.80
CA LEU A 111 0.92 -4.81 -7.96
C LEU A 111 0.39 -6.20 -7.56
N PRO A 112 0.00 -6.37 -6.28
CA PRO A 112 -0.64 -7.60 -5.82
C PRO A 112 -2.11 -7.71 -6.25
N HIS A 113 -2.67 -6.65 -6.83
CA HIS A 113 -4.04 -6.61 -7.33
C HIS A 113 -4.07 -6.38 -8.85
N PRO A 114 -5.13 -6.82 -9.54
CA PRO A 114 -5.32 -6.53 -10.96
C PRO A 114 -5.53 -5.03 -11.21
N ILE A 115 -5.07 -4.58 -12.37
CA ILE A 115 -5.34 -3.24 -12.92
C ILE A 115 -5.77 -3.38 -14.37
N GLU A 116 -6.49 -2.40 -14.90
CA GLU A 116 -6.92 -2.41 -16.30
C GLU A 116 -5.73 -2.42 -17.26
N SER A 117 -5.75 -3.32 -18.24
CA SER A 117 -4.77 -3.37 -19.32
C SER A 117 -4.98 -2.20 -20.29
N ARG A 118 -4.03 -1.25 -20.34
CA ARG A 118 -4.06 -0.11 -21.27
C ARG A 118 -2.68 0.49 -21.50
N ALA A 119 -2.54 1.31 -22.54
CA ALA A 119 -1.32 2.06 -22.82
C ALA A 119 -1.68 3.54 -23.04
N LEU A 120 -0.82 4.43 -22.54
CA LEU A 120 -1.00 5.87 -22.60
C LEU A 120 0.32 6.54 -22.99
N VAL A 121 0.22 7.61 -23.79
CA VAL A 121 1.35 8.47 -24.15
C VAL A 121 1.06 9.88 -23.66
N ASP A 122 1.87 10.38 -22.74
CA ASP A 122 1.70 11.72 -22.19
C ASP A 122 3.04 12.40 -21.89
N ARG A 123 3.05 13.63 -21.41
CA ARG A 123 4.24 14.37 -20.97
C ARG A 123 4.79 13.83 -19.65
N HIS A 124 3.96 13.25 -18.81
CA HIS A 124 4.33 12.72 -17.50
C HIS A 124 3.89 11.26 -17.34
N PRO A 125 4.49 10.50 -16.40
CA PRO A 125 4.02 9.15 -16.09
C PRO A 125 2.58 9.18 -15.53
N CYS A 126 1.68 8.37 -16.09
CA CYS A 126 0.33 8.21 -15.57
C CYS A 126 0.37 7.39 -14.27
N VAL A 127 0.22 8.03 -13.12
CA VAL A 127 0.33 7.37 -11.80
C VAL A 127 -1.02 6.98 -11.20
N GLU A 128 -2.13 7.35 -11.86
CA GLU A 128 -3.51 7.14 -11.41
C GLU A 128 -3.82 5.68 -11.00
N PRO A 129 -3.49 4.64 -11.79
CA PRO A 129 -3.77 3.26 -11.39
C PRO A 129 -3.01 2.84 -10.13
N LEU A 130 -1.81 3.41 -9.93
CA LEU A 130 -0.99 3.11 -8.76
C LEU A 130 -1.56 3.76 -7.49
N VAL A 131 -2.05 5.00 -7.60
CA VAL A 131 -2.71 5.71 -6.49
C VAL A 131 -4.00 4.98 -6.08
N ARG A 132 -4.80 4.57 -7.07
CA ARG A 132 -6.05 3.83 -6.81
C ARG A 132 -5.83 2.44 -6.22
N SER A 133 -4.67 1.84 -6.44
CA SER A 133 -4.31 0.55 -5.86
C SER A 133 -4.05 0.62 -4.34
N GLY A 134 -4.10 1.82 -3.73
CA GLY A 134 -3.84 2.03 -2.31
C GLY A 134 -2.45 2.59 -2.05
N SER A 135 -2.04 2.67 -0.78
CA SER A 135 -0.77 3.31 -0.38
C SER A 135 0.44 2.36 -0.37
N GLY A 136 0.21 1.05 -0.56
CA GLY A 136 1.22 0.02 -0.33
C GLY A 136 1.64 -0.06 1.15
N GLU A 137 0.72 0.27 2.05
CA GLU A 137 0.95 0.25 3.50
C GLU A 137 1.32 -1.15 3.96
N ARG A 138 2.42 -1.25 4.70
CA ARG A 138 2.81 -2.49 5.35
C ARG A 138 2.15 -2.58 6.71
N TRP A 139 1.53 -3.73 6.90
CA TRP A 139 0.89 -4.16 8.12
C TRP A 139 1.79 -5.15 8.85
N CYS A 140 1.77 -5.07 10.17
CA CYS A 140 2.33 -6.08 11.05
C CYS A 140 1.22 -6.62 11.94
N VAL A 141 1.13 -7.95 12.06
CA VAL A 141 0.25 -8.60 13.03
C VAL A 141 1.11 -9.31 14.06
N LEU A 142 0.98 -8.91 15.32
CA LEU A 142 1.54 -9.63 16.46
C LEU A 142 0.44 -10.49 17.07
N LEU A 143 0.59 -11.81 16.97
CA LEU A 143 -0.20 -12.75 17.77
C LEU A 143 0.63 -13.14 18.99
N VAL A 144 0.11 -13.03 20.21
CA VAL A 144 0.85 -13.37 21.43
C VAL A 144 -0.06 -13.91 22.53
N ASN A 145 0.29 -15.07 23.08
CA ASN A 145 -0.30 -15.60 24.30
C ASN A 145 0.78 -15.71 25.40
N ARG A 146 0.53 -16.55 26.42
CA ARG A 146 1.44 -16.71 27.55
C ARG A 146 2.73 -17.48 27.22
N ARG A 147 2.83 -18.16 26.06
CA ARG A 147 3.92 -19.07 25.69
C ARG A 147 4.41 -18.95 24.25
N THR A 148 3.54 -18.48 23.37
CA THR A 148 3.76 -18.41 21.94
C THR A 148 3.49 -17.00 21.45
N ALA A 149 4.41 -16.49 20.63
CA ALA A 149 4.19 -15.30 19.83
C ALA A 149 4.50 -15.59 18.36
N ARG A 150 3.69 -15.04 17.46
CA ARG A 150 3.88 -15.14 16.01
C ARG A 150 3.78 -13.76 15.41
N ILE A 151 4.65 -13.47 14.44
CA ILE A 151 4.72 -12.17 13.79
C ILE A 151 4.46 -12.37 12.30
N PHE A 152 3.49 -11.63 11.78
CA PHE A 152 3.18 -11.58 10.36
C PHE A 152 3.46 -10.18 9.83
N VAL A 153 4.01 -10.08 8.63
CA VAL A 153 4.28 -8.79 7.97
C VAL A 153 3.93 -8.90 6.50
N GLY A 154 3.34 -7.87 5.94
CA GLY A 154 2.99 -7.83 4.53
C GLY A 154 2.08 -6.64 4.21
N GLU A 155 1.53 -6.65 3.00
CA GLU A 155 0.38 -5.81 2.65
C GLU A 155 -0.90 -6.44 3.22
N ALA A 156 -2.03 -5.73 3.17
CA ALA A 156 -3.29 -6.17 3.79
C ALA A 156 -3.75 -7.55 3.30
N ASP A 157 -3.48 -7.87 2.04
CA ASP A 157 -3.87 -9.09 1.33
C ASP A 157 -2.72 -10.12 1.17
N GLY A 158 -1.55 -9.84 1.75
CA GLY A 158 -0.32 -10.61 1.54
C GLY A 158 0.50 -10.77 2.81
N LEU A 159 -0.15 -11.05 3.94
CA LEU A 159 0.52 -11.23 5.23
C LEU A 159 1.28 -12.56 5.28
N GLU A 160 2.60 -12.49 5.45
CA GLU A 160 3.47 -13.65 5.59
C GLU A 160 3.91 -13.82 7.05
N GLU A 161 3.93 -15.06 7.54
CA GLU A 161 4.53 -15.37 8.83
C GLU A 161 6.04 -15.31 8.72
N VAL A 162 6.64 -14.58 9.64
CA VAL A 162 8.05 -14.22 9.52
C VAL A 162 8.84 -14.39 10.81
N ASP A 163 8.15 -14.70 11.91
CA ASP A 163 8.76 -15.07 13.18
C ASP A 163 7.76 -15.91 14.00
N GLN A 164 8.27 -16.91 14.71
CA GLN A 164 7.54 -17.71 15.69
C GLN A 164 8.44 -17.92 16.90
N ILE A 165 7.95 -17.50 18.06
CA ILE A 165 8.66 -17.49 19.34
C ILE A 165 7.90 -18.41 20.28
N GLU A 166 8.58 -19.43 20.77
CA GLU A 166 8.05 -20.35 21.78
C GLU A 166 9.04 -20.41 22.94
N ASP A 167 8.59 -20.00 24.13
CA ASP A 167 9.39 -20.09 25.35
C ASP A 167 8.95 -21.30 26.19
N ASP A 168 9.87 -22.24 26.42
CA ASP A 168 9.61 -23.47 27.15
C ASP A 168 9.39 -23.20 28.66
N THR A 169 8.13 -23.31 29.11
CA THR A 169 7.83 -23.41 30.55
C THR A 169 8.19 -24.84 31.01
N HIS A 170 9.23 -25.00 31.82
CA HIS A 170 9.69 -26.32 32.26
C HIS A 170 8.56 -27.15 32.90
N ARG A 171 8.34 -28.37 32.40
CA ARG A 171 7.63 -29.44 33.12
C ARG A 171 8.55 -29.96 34.22
N GLN A 172 8.26 -29.63 35.48
CA GLN A 172 8.92 -30.30 36.61
C GLN A 172 7.89 -31.02 37.49
N HIS A 173 8.16 -32.31 37.71
CA HIS A 173 7.26 -33.34 38.24
C HIS A 173 6.77 -33.12 39.67
N ASP A 174 5.60 -33.70 39.94
CA ASP A 174 4.97 -33.94 41.26
C ASP A 174 5.97 -34.46 42.30
N GLN A 175 6.28 -33.65 43.33
CA GLN A 175 6.39 -34.10 44.71
C GLN A 175 6.18 -32.94 45.69
N GLY A 176 5.16 -33.06 46.54
CA GLY A 176 5.20 -32.52 47.90
C GLY A 176 4.60 -31.12 48.09
N GLY A 177 3.52 -31.06 48.88
CA GLY A 177 2.85 -29.84 49.26
C GLY A 177 3.72 -28.92 50.12
N TRP A 178 3.73 -27.65 49.73
CA TRP A 178 4.01 -26.40 50.47
C TRP A 178 4.63 -25.40 49.48
N SER A 179 3.85 -24.85 48.52
CA SER A 179 4.32 -23.72 47.67
C SER A 179 3.35 -23.22 46.58
N GLN A 180 2.02 -23.22 46.76
CA GLN A 180 1.12 -22.64 45.74
C GLN A 180 1.47 -21.17 45.39
N ALA A 181 1.90 -20.37 46.37
CA ALA A 181 2.29 -18.98 46.17
C ALA A 181 3.67 -18.77 45.51
N ASN A 182 4.58 -19.74 45.55
CA ASN A 182 5.87 -19.66 44.84
C ASN A 182 5.70 -20.14 43.39
N TYR A 183 4.87 -21.16 43.16
CA TYR A 183 4.55 -21.67 41.83
C TYR A 183 3.83 -20.61 40.96
N ALA A 184 2.81 -19.94 41.52
CA ALA A 184 2.11 -18.87 40.82
C ALA A 184 3.03 -17.69 40.41
N ARG A 185 4.04 -17.38 41.23
CA ARG A 185 5.04 -16.34 40.93
C ARG A 185 6.01 -16.74 39.81
N SER A 186 6.41 -18.01 39.73
CA SER A 186 7.25 -18.52 38.62
C SER A 186 6.51 -18.44 37.29
N VAL A 187 5.26 -18.91 37.27
CA VAL A 187 4.43 -18.91 36.06
C VAL A 187 4.15 -17.49 35.56
N GLU A 188 3.85 -16.56 36.47
CA GLU A 188 3.67 -15.16 36.09
C GLU A 188 4.97 -14.55 35.56
N GLN A 189 6.11 -14.82 36.21
CA GLN A 189 7.40 -14.32 35.73
C GLN A 189 7.77 -14.88 34.34
N GLU A 190 7.48 -16.16 34.08
CA GLU A 190 7.69 -16.79 32.77
C GLU A 190 6.84 -16.11 31.68
N LYS A 191 5.55 -15.86 31.97
CA LYS A 191 4.66 -15.08 31.10
C LYS A 191 5.24 -13.71 30.77
N LEU A 192 5.72 -12.99 31.79
CA LEU A 192 6.31 -11.66 31.63
C LEU A 192 7.59 -11.68 30.80
N ASN A 193 8.43 -12.69 31.01
CA ASN A 193 9.67 -12.87 30.25
C ASN A 193 9.36 -13.15 28.77
N HIS A 194 8.39 -14.03 28.50
CA HIS A 194 7.95 -14.34 27.14
C HIS A 194 7.41 -13.09 26.43
N LEU A 195 6.53 -12.34 27.10
CA LEU A 195 5.99 -11.10 26.54
C LEU A 195 7.10 -10.08 26.26
N ALA A 196 8.06 -9.92 27.18
CA ALA A 196 9.20 -9.04 26.97
C ALA A 196 10.06 -9.49 25.77
N HIS A 197 10.28 -10.80 25.61
CA HIS A 197 11.00 -11.35 24.47
C HIS A 197 10.28 -11.09 23.15
N ALA A 198 8.98 -11.39 23.08
CA ALA A 198 8.14 -11.16 21.91
C ALA A 198 8.14 -9.69 21.45
N LEU A 199 7.96 -8.76 22.40
CA LEU A 199 7.95 -7.33 22.11
C LEU A 199 9.34 -6.80 21.70
N ALA A 200 10.42 -7.34 22.27
CA ALA A 200 11.78 -7.00 21.86
C ALA A 200 12.10 -7.51 20.44
N THR A 201 11.64 -8.71 20.08
CA THR A 201 11.76 -9.27 18.73
C THR A 201 10.98 -8.44 17.73
N LEU A 202 9.72 -8.10 18.04
CA LEU A 202 8.89 -7.20 17.21
C LEU A 202 9.59 -5.85 16.99
N PHE A 203 10.13 -5.24 18.05
CA PHE A 203 10.80 -3.95 17.93
C PHE A 203 12.11 -4.02 17.14
N THR A 204 12.87 -5.10 17.30
CA THR A 204 14.08 -5.35 16.50
C THR A 204 13.73 -5.49 15.02
N ARG A 205 12.63 -6.17 14.71
CA ARG A 205 12.12 -6.31 13.36
C ARG A 205 11.70 -4.97 12.77
N PHE A 206 10.90 -4.20 13.50
CA PHE A 206 10.46 -2.86 13.10
C PHE A 206 11.64 -1.95 12.73
N LYS A 207 12.75 -2.01 13.49
CA LYS A 207 13.96 -1.23 13.18
C LYS A 207 14.63 -1.62 11.86
N ARG A 208 14.53 -2.89 11.44
CA ARG A 208 15.13 -3.40 10.20
C ARG A 208 14.21 -3.18 9.00
N HIS A 209 12.92 -3.46 9.19
CA HIS A 209 11.89 -3.36 8.17
C HIS A 209 10.66 -2.69 8.80
N PRO A 210 10.57 -1.34 8.68
CA PRO A 210 9.45 -0.60 9.23
C PRO A 210 8.13 -0.96 8.56
N PHE A 211 7.06 -0.89 9.36
CA PHE A 211 5.68 -1.00 8.93
C PHE A 211 4.90 0.21 9.43
N GLU A 212 3.79 0.50 8.76
CA GLU A 212 2.95 1.66 9.00
C GLU A 212 1.91 1.35 10.08
N GLN A 213 1.36 0.14 10.10
CA GLN A 213 0.28 -0.25 11.02
C GLN A 213 0.58 -1.57 11.76
N LEU A 214 0.10 -1.65 13.00
CA LEU A 214 0.22 -2.80 13.90
C LEU A 214 -1.17 -3.27 14.33
N VAL A 215 -1.41 -4.57 14.19
CA VAL A 215 -2.57 -5.28 14.74
C VAL A 215 -2.08 -6.23 15.82
N VAL A 216 -2.76 -6.26 16.96
CA VAL A 216 -2.43 -7.17 18.07
C VAL A 216 -3.53 -8.20 18.26
N GLY A 217 -3.17 -9.48 18.19
CA GLY A 217 -4.01 -10.59 18.62
C GLY A 217 -3.50 -11.19 19.91
N ALA A 218 -4.23 -11.01 21.00
CA ALA A 218 -3.90 -11.59 22.30
C ALA A 218 -5.20 -11.97 23.03
N PRO A 219 -5.17 -12.93 23.96
CA PRO A 219 -6.30 -13.17 24.85
C PRO A 219 -6.69 -11.88 25.60
N ASP A 220 -7.98 -11.69 25.89
CA ASP A 220 -8.51 -10.48 26.55
C ASP A 220 -7.79 -10.13 27.86
N GLU A 221 -7.40 -11.17 28.61
CA GLU A 221 -6.63 -11.06 29.85
C GLU A 221 -5.19 -10.56 29.67
N LEU A 222 -4.64 -10.63 28.46
CA LEU A 222 -3.24 -10.29 28.15
C LEU A 222 -3.11 -9.02 27.28
N VAL A 223 -4.13 -8.69 26.48
CA VAL A 223 -4.03 -7.63 25.46
C VAL A 223 -3.69 -6.25 26.05
N ALA A 224 -4.27 -5.88 27.19
CA ALA A 224 -3.97 -4.61 27.85
C ALA A 224 -2.49 -4.54 28.27
N GLU A 225 -1.96 -5.62 28.85
CA GLU A 225 -0.56 -5.69 29.27
C GLU A 225 0.40 -5.66 28.08
N VAL A 226 0.04 -6.29 26.96
CA VAL A 226 0.81 -6.21 25.70
C VAL A 226 0.91 -4.75 25.25
N GLU A 227 -0.22 -4.05 25.18
CA GLU A 227 -0.27 -2.67 24.71
C GLU A 227 0.49 -1.69 25.60
N GLU A 228 0.41 -1.87 26.92
CA GLU A 228 1.14 -1.06 27.91
C GLU A 228 2.66 -1.28 27.83
N ARG A 229 3.11 -2.46 27.40
CA ARG A 229 4.53 -2.79 27.25
C ARG A 229 5.09 -2.52 25.87
N LEU A 230 4.24 -2.25 24.86
CA LEU A 230 4.70 -1.85 23.54
C LEU A 230 5.66 -0.65 23.62
N HIS A 231 6.73 -0.72 22.83
CA HIS A 231 7.58 0.45 22.63
C HIS A 231 6.73 1.61 22.07
N PRO A 232 6.94 2.89 22.48
CA PRO A 232 6.11 4.02 22.03
C PRO A 232 5.93 4.12 20.50
N TYR A 233 6.98 3.85 19.71
CA TYR A 233 6.89 3.79 18.25
C TYR A 233 5.94 2.71 17.71
N LEU A 234 5.84 1.56 18.38
CA LEU A 234 4.91 0.49 18.00
C LEU A 234 3.48 0.84 18.44
N ARG A 235 3.33 1.39 19.64
CA ARG A 235 2.01 1.84 20.16
C ARG A 235 1.38 2.91 19.27
N ALA A 236 2.19 3.86 18.77
CA ALA A 236 1.72 4.90 17.86
C ALA A 236 1.18 4.36 16.51
N ARG A 237 1.43 3.07 16.21
CA ARG A 237 0.99 2.38 15.00
C ARG A 237 -0.11 1.37 15.27
N LEU A 238 -0.59 1.25 16.51
CA LEU A 238 -1.62 0.29 16.86
C LEU A 238 -2.94 0.68 16.18
N ALA A 239 -3.29 -0.04 15.11
CA ALA A 239 -4.50 0.16 14.33
C ALA A 239 -5.70 -0.58 14.93
N GLY A 240 -5.47 -1.70 15.64
CA GLY A 240 -6.55 -2.43 16.29
C GLY A 240 -6.14 -3.78 16.86
N ARG A 241 -7.17 -4.55 17.22
CA ARG A 241 -7.05 -5.85 17.88
C ARG A 241 -7.82 -6.91 17.09
N ILE A 242 -7.35 -8.14 17.12
CA ILE A 242 -8.05 -9.31 16.55
C ILE A 242 -8.17 -10.44 17.57
N GLY A 243 -9.32 -11.13 17.54
CA GLY A 243 -9.57 -12.32 18.35
C GLY A 243 -9.43 -13.57 17.50
N ILE A 244 -8.25 -14.19 17.47
CA ILE A 244 -7.99 -15.41 16.71
C ILE A 244 -7.13 -16.38 17.53
N GLY A 245 -7.25 -17.69 17.28
CA GLY A 245 -6.37 -18.69 17.87
C GLY A 245 -4.90 -18.40 17.51
N ILE A 246 -4.00 -18.47 18.48
CA ILE A 246 -2.61 -18.00 18.27
C ILE A 246 -1.73 -19.09 17.67
N GLU A 247 -1.82 -20.32 18.17
CA GLU A 247 -0.90 -21.42 17.79
C GLU A 247 -1.26 -22.03 16.43
N ASN A 248 -2.56 -22.26 16.17
CA ASN A 248 -3.01 -23.12 15.06
C ASN A 248 -3.59 -22.36 13.87
N SER A 249 -3.62 -21.02 13.91
CA SER A 249 -4.19 -20.23 12.81
C SER A 249 -3.25 -20.22 11.61
N SER A 250 -3.80 -20.51 10.42
CA SER A 250 -3.08 -20.37 9.16
C SER A 250 -2.86 -18.90 8.82
N ALA A 251 -1.88 -18.59 7.98
CA ALA A 251 -1.65 -17.23 7.49
C ALA A 251 -2.91 -16.62 6.85
N GLY A 252 -3.66 -17.39 6.06
CA GLY A 252 -4.93 -16.93 5.47
C GLY A 252 -6.01 -16.60 6.51
N ALA A 253 -6.07 -17.34 7.63
CA ALA A 253 -7.00 -17.01 8.72
C ALA A 253 -6.59 -15.73 9.46
N VAL A 254 -5.28 -15.52 9.66
CA VAL A 254 -4.74 -14.28 10.24
C VAL A 254 -5.01 -13.09 9.32
N GLN A 255 -4.81 -13.25 8.02
CA GLN A 255 -5.12 -12.24 7.01
C GLN A 255 -6.60 -11.88 7.00
N ALA A 256 -7.50 -12.85 6.98
CA ALA A 256 -8.93 -12.60 7.03
C ALA A 256 -9.34 -11.83 8.30
N ALA A 257 -8.77 -12.20 9.46
CA ALA A 257 -9.04 -11.48 10.70
C ALA A 257 -8.46 -10.05 10.71
N ALA A 258 -7.27 -9.86 10.13
CA ALA A 258 -6.65 -8.55 10.01
C ALA A 258 -7.42 -7.63 9.04
N ALA A 259 -8.01 -8.17 7.97
CA ALA A 259 -8.75 -7.40 6.98
C ALA A 259 -9.87 -6.55 7.59
N GLU A 260 -10.61 -7.06 8.60
CA GLU A 260 -11.64 -6.28 9.31
C GLU A 260 -11.06 -5.11 10.12
N VAL A 261 -9.80 -5.20 10.55
CA VAL A 261 -9.10 -4.08 11.21
C VAL A 261 -8.58 -3.09 10.19
N VAL A 262 -8.06 -3.57 9.06
CA VAL A 262 -7.61 -2.74 7.94
C VAL A 262 -8.76 -1.87 7.43
N ASP A 263 -9.88 -2.49 7.06
CA ASP A 263 -11.08 -1.81 6.54
C ASP A 263 -11.59 -0.71 7.50
N ARG A 264 -11.71 -1.04 8.80
CA ARG A 264 -12.10 -0.04 9.81
C ARG A 264 -11.08 1.07 9.99
N HIS A 265 -9.78 0.77 9.87
CA HIS A 265 -8.73 1.78 9.98
C HIS A 265 -8.78 2.73 8.78
N GLU A 266 -8.87 2.20 7.57
CA GLU A 266 -9.01 2.97 6.33
C GLU A 266 -10.25 3.86 6.38
N ALA A 267 -11.42 3.31 6.75
CA ALA A 267 -12.64 4.07 6.92
C ALA A 267 -12.50 5.20 7.97
N ALA A 268 -11.75 4.98 9.04
CA ALA A 268 -11.52 6.00 10.06
C ALA A 268 -10.57 7.11 9.58
N VAL A 269 -9.53 6.76 8.82
CA VAL A 269 -8.61 7.73 8.17
C VAL A 269 -9.38 8.61 7.18
N GLU A 270 -10.20 7.99 6.32
CA GLU A 270 -11.07 8.71 5.39
C GLU A 270 -12.03 9.67 6.10
N ARG A 271 -12.77 9.18 7.10
CA ARG A 271 -13.69 10.03 7.89
C ARG A 271 -12.97 11.21 8.51
N HIS A 272 -11.79 11.00 9.09
CA HIS A 272 -11.01 12.06 9.69
C HIS A 272 -10.59 13.12 8.67
N ALA A 273 -10.13 12.72 7.49
CA ALA A 273 -9.75 13.65 6.44
C ALA A 273 -10.96 14.42 5.88
N LEU A 274 -12.10 13.75 5.69
CA LEU A 274 -13.36 14.38 5.27
C LEU A 274 -13.87 15.39 6.31
N ASP A 275 -13.81 15.07 7.60
CA ASP A 275 -14.18 16.00 8.68
C ASP A 275 -13.31 17.24 8.67
N ARG A 276 -12.00 17.08 8.47
CA ARG A 276 -11.06 18.21 8.36
C ARG A 276 -11.40 19.09 7.16
N MET A 277 -11.67 18.49 6.01
CA MET A 277 -12.08 19.21 4.80
C MET A 277 -13.38 19.98 5.02
N ALA A 278 -14.43 19.31 5.52
CA ALA A 278 -15.73 19.91 5.76
C ALA A 278 -15.67 21.06 6.77
N GLN A 279 -14.91 20.90 7.86
CA GLN A 279 -14.67 21.98 8.82
C GLN A 279 -13.95 23.17 8.20
N GLY A 280 -12.98 22.93 7.33
CA GLY A 280 -12.27 23.98 6.62
C GLY A 280 -13.18 24.77 5.67
N ILE A 281 -13.97 24.06 4.85
CA ILE A 281 -14.97 24.67 3.97
C ILE A 281 -15.94 25.53 4.80
N GLY A 282 -16.45 25.00 5.92
CA GLY A 282 -17.39 25.71 6.80
C GLY A 282 -16.83 26.97 7.46
N ARG A 283 -15.51 27.04 7.67
CA ARG A 283 -14.82 28.23 8.21
C ARG A 283 -14.37 29.21 7.12
N GLY A 284 -14.38 28.77 5.86
CA GLY A 284 -13.82 29.53 4.74
C GLY A 284 -12.30 29.54 4.71
N ASP A 285 -11.64 28.63 5.45
CA ASP A 285 -10.19 28.47 5.48
C ASP A 285 -9.83 26.98 5.49
N ARG A 286 -8.72 26.58 4.86
CA ARG A 286 -8.16 25.21 4.98
C ARG A 286 -8.98 24.04 4.44
N GLY A 287 -10.03 24.26 3.66
CA GLY A 287 -10.75 23.21 2.94
C GLY A 287 -11.39 23.71 1.66
N VAL A 288 -11.33 22.91 0.60
CA VAL A 288 -11.96 23.19 -0.70
C VAL A 288 -12.56 21.91 -1.27
N SER A 289 -13.55 22.07 -2.16
CA SER A 289 -14.23 20.96 -2.83
C SER A 289 -14.56 21.31 -4.26
N GLY A 290 -14.58 20.32 -5.14
CA GLY A 290 -14.86 20.48 -6.57
C GLY A 290 -13.58 20.73 -7.40
N PRO A 291 -13.57 20.31 -8.69
CA PRO A 291 -12.35 20.30 -9.50
C PRO A 291 -11.66 21.66 -9.61
N GLU A 292 -12.41 22.72 -9.91
CA GLU A 292 -11.85 24.07 -10.12
C GLU A 292 -11.11 24.59 -8.88
N ALA A 293 -11.76 24.54 -7.70
CA ALA A 293 -11.18 25.03 -6.46
C ALA A 293 -10.00 24.18 -5.97
N VAL A 294 -10.04 22.86 -6.21
CA VAL A 294 -8.95 21.96 -5.88
C VAL A 294 -7.74 22.21 -6.78
N MET A 295 -7.96 22.39 -8.09
CA MET A 295 -6.89 22.71 -9.03
C MET A 295 -6.24 24.05 -8.69
N GLU A 296 -7.02 25.09 -8.38
CA GLU A 296 -6.47 26.38 -7.92
C GLU A 296 -5.61 26.21 -6.64
N ALA A 297 -6.08 25.41 -5.69
CA ALA A 297 -5.32 25.15 -4.47
C ALA A 297 -4.03 24.35 -4.71
N LEU A 298 -4.06 23.40 -5.65
CA LEU A 298 -2.90 22.62 -6.08
C LEU A 298 -1.85 23.51 -6.76
N GLU A 299 -2.29 24.42 -7.64
CA GLU A 299 -1.43 25.42 -8.29
C GLU A 299 -0.74 26.36 -7.28
N GLN A 300 -1.44 26.71 -6.20
CA GLN A 300 -0.91 27.54 -5.12
C GLN A 300 -0.03 26.74 -4.12
N ALA A 301 0.17 25.44 -4.35
CA ALA A 301 0.90 24.53 -3.45
C ALA A 301 0.36 24.49 -2.01
N ARG A 302 -0.96 24.64 -1.86
CA ARG A 302 -1.65 24.75 -0.57
C ARG A 302 -2.19 23.42 -0.05
N VAL A 303 -2.18 22.37 -0.87
CA VAL A 303 -2.85 21.10 -0.52
C VAL A 303 -2.00 20.31 0.47
N GLU A 304 -2.65 19.90 1.56
CA GLU A 304 -2.11 18.95 2.53
C GLU A 304 -2.55 17.53 2.18
N ILE A 305 -3.84 17.34 1.94
CA ILE A 305 -4.46 16.06 1.59
C ILE A 305 -5.38 16.29 0.39
N LEU A 306 -5.12 15.61 -0.72
CA LEU A 306 -6.03 15.48 -1.85
C LEU A 306 -6.96 14.29 -1.60
N LEU A 307 -8.26 14.54 -1.67
CA LEU A 307 -9.33 13.56 -1.47
C LEU A 307 -10.01 13.29 -2.81
N LEU A 308 -10.09 12.02 -3.19
CA LEU A 308 -10.72 11.58 -4.45
C LEU A 308 -11.77 10.52 -4.14
N ALA A 309 -12.95 10.61 -4.74
CA ALA A 309 -13.91 9.52 -4.72
C ALA A 309 -13.36 8.33 -5.52
N GLU A 310 -13.73 7.11 -5.11
CA GLU A 310 -13.28 5.88 -5.78
C GLU A 310 -13.62 5.83 -7.27
N ASP A 311 -14.74 6.43 -7.67
CA ASP A 311 -15.25 6.50 -9.03
C ASP A 311 -15.00 7.86 -9.71
N PHE A 312 -14.22 8.75 -9.09
CA PHE A 312 -13.93 10.06 -9.65
C PHE A 312 -13.14 9.93 -10.96
N ASP A 313 -13.78 10.17 -12.09
CA ASP A 313 -13.16 10.15 -13.42
C ASP A 313 -13.45 11.48 -14.12
N ALA A 314 -12.43 12.32 -14.20
CA ALA A 314 -12.52 13.66 -14.78
C ALA A 314 -11.19 14.02 -15.46
N PRO A 315 -11.20 14.93 -16.46
CA PRO A 315 -10.00 15.32 -17.20
C PRO A 315 -8.86 15.85 -16.30
N GLU A 316 -9.20 16.42 -15.14
CA GLU A 316 -8.24 17.00 -14.20
C GLU A 316 -7.53 15.95 -13.32
N LEU A 317 -7.96 14.69 -13.32
CA LEU A 317 -7.49 13.66 -12.40
C LEU A 317 -5.97 13.46 -12.45
N ASP A 318 -5.41 13.20 -13.63
CA ASP A 318 -3.98 12.95 -13.79
C ASP A 318 -3.15 14.17 -13.36
N GLU A 319 -3.56 15.37 -13.78
CA GLU A 319 -2.90 16.62 -13.42
C GLU A 319 -2.99 16.90 -11.90
N ALA A 320 -4.15 16.60 -11.29
CA ALA A 320 -4.36 16.78 -9.86
C ALA A 320 -3.46 15.88 -9.03
N LEU A 321 -3.37 14.60 -9.41
CA LEU A 321 -2.48 13.62 -8.78
C LEU A 321 -1.02 14.02 -8.90
N GLU A 322 -0.60 14.42 -10.09
CA GLU A 322 0.75 14.89 -10.37
C GLU A 322 1.13 16.08 -9.46
N LYS A 323 0.32 17.13 -9.44
CA LYS A 323 0.57 18.32 -8.59
C LYS A 323 0.54 17.98 -7.11
N ALA A 324 -0.35 17.10 -6.68
CA ALA A 324 -0.44 16.67 -5.28
C ALA A 324 0.85 15.95 -4.85
N ILE A 325 1.32 14.99 -5.64
CA ILE A 325 2.51 14.21 -5.31
C ILE A 325 3.76 15.12 -5.33
N LYS A 326 3.90 16.01 -6.33
CA LYS A 326 5.02 16.96 -6.42
C LYS A 326 5.13 17.88 -5.21
N GLN A 327 3.99 18.36 -4.70
CA GLN A 327 3.99 19.19 -3.49
C GLN A 327 4.05 18.39 -2.19
N SER A 328 4.23 17.07 -2.25
CA SER A 328 4.19 16.16 -1.08
C SER A 328 2.87 16.24 -0.32
N ALA A 329 1.75 16.43 -1.03
CA ALA A 329 0.42 16.22 -0.46
C ALA A 329 0.16 14.72 -0.31
N GLU A 330 -0.55 14.35 0.73
CA GLU A 330 -1.13 13.01 0.84
C GLU A 330 -2.26 12.88 -0.17
N VAL A 331 -2.35 11.74 -0.86
CA VAL A 331 -3.49 11.43 -1.74
C VAL A 331 -4.26 10.30 -1.11
N LEU A 332 -5.55 10.54 -0.88
CA LEU A 332 -6.45 9.60 -0.24
C LEU A 332 -7.65 9.35 -1.15
N VAL A 333 -7.80 8.10 -1.60
CA VAL A 333 -9.00 7.62 -2.28
C VAL A 333 -10.02 7.25 -1.21
N VAL A 334 -11.20 7.86 -1.27
CA VAL A 334 -12.30 7.65 -0.33
C VAL A 334 -13.21 6.56 -0.89
N ARG A 335 -13.23 5.41 -0.22
CA ARG A 335 -14.01 4.23 -0.60
C ARG A 335 -15.16 3.92 0.36
N HIS A 336 -15.04 4.34 1.61
CA HIS A 336 -15.96 3.96 2.69
C HIS A 336 -17.05 5.01 2.94
N HIS A 337 -16.93 6.20 2.35
CA HIS A 337 -17.83 7.32 2.58
C HIS A 337 -18.24 8.01 1.27
N GLU A 338 -19.52 8.35 1.16
CA GLU A 338 -20.07 9.02 -0.04
C GLU A 338 -20.01 10.55 0.05
N ASP A 339 -19.43 11.14 1.10
CA ASP A 339 -19.37 12.59 1.33
C ASP A 339 -18.86 13.35 0.09
N LEU A 340 -17.87 12.82 -0.63
CA LEU A 340 -17.30 13.46 -1.82
C LEU A 340 -18.24 13.48 -3.02
N VAL A 341 -19.25 12.61 -3.09
CA VAL A 341 -20.21 12.60 -4.21
C VAL A 341 -20.94 13.95 -4.30
N MET A 342 -21.28 14.55 -3.16
CA MET A 342 -21.87 15.90 -3.10
C MET A 342 -20.91 17.02 -3.51
N HIS A 343 -19.62 16.70 -3.62
CA HIS A 343 -18.51 17.60 -3.91
C HIS A 343 -17.90 17.33 -5.29
N SER A 344 -18.66 16.72 -6.21
CA SER A 344 -18.19 16.34 -7.54
C SER A 344 -17.00 15.36 -7.52
N GLY A 345 -16.89 14.55 -6.46
CA GLY A 345 -15.92 13.47 -6.35
C GLY A 345 -14.48 13.89 -6.03
N ILE A 346 -14.20 15.18 -5.79
CA ILE A 346 -12.85 15.67 -5.46
C ILE A 346 -12.89 16.76 -4.40
N GLY A 347 -11.92 16.73 -3.48
CA GLY A 347 -11.78 17.73 -2.44
C GLY A 347 -10.36 17.80 -1.90
N ALA A 348 -10.08 18.79 -1.05
CA ALA A 348 -8.77 18.92 -0.43
C ALA A 348 -8.81 19.57 0.96
N VAL A 349 -7.93 19.07 1.83
CA VAL A 349 -7.52 19.75 3.06
C VAL A 349 -6.31 20.61 2.73
N LEU A 350 -6.32 21.89 3.13
CA LEU A 350 -5.21 22.81 2.86
C LEU A 350 -4.34 23.05 4.08
N ARG A 351 -3.05 23.24 3.85
CA ARG A 351 -2.02 23.56 4.86
C ARG A 351 -2.26 24.92 5.52
N PHE A 352 -2.72 25.90 4.74
CA PHE A 352 -2.93 27.28 5.17
C PHE A 352 -4.07 27.98 4.43
#